data_AF-A0A6B2UJQ6-F1
#
_entry.id   AF-A0A6B2UJQ6-F1
#
_cell.length_a   1.000
_cell.length_b   1.000
_cell.length_c   1.000
_cell.angle_alpha   90.00
_cell.angle_beta   90.00
_cell.angle_gamma   90.00
#
_symmetry.space_group_name_H-M   'P 1'
#
loop_
_entity.id
_entity.type
_entity.pdbx_description
1 polymer ?
#
loop_
_entity_poly.entity_id
_entity_poly.type
_entity_poly.pdbx_seq_one_letter_code
_entity_poly.pdbx_strand_id
1 'polypeptide(L)'
;MTQISHDFAGRYAARRQIESAFEHAKETFDLPTAGVTVTHDSVYVTVATAEDLLPWLHERGGLIATTASDAGVELWTLTTSVPRTDGAEIPVRVSVPVCAQAVHDIVEEVRIATAASPAARVDALLRGPWQARGLVSTEIVSPTELAVIAHPLSDEAWDWWYQTLSVSEDTEDGPLVTGVGRVGPVVVRFTGQSDSLATGRAA
;
A
#
# COMPACT_ATOMS: atom_id res chain seq x y z
N MET A 1 19.37 39.70 -23.36
CA MET A 1 18.53 39.35 -22.20
C MET A 1 17.13 38.98 -22.69
N THR A 2 16.94 37.75 -23.18
CA THR A 2 15.67 37.30 -23.80
C THR A 2 15.32 35.84 -23.49
N GLN A 3 15.87 35.29 -22.40
CA GLN A 3 15.76 33.85 -22.07
C GLN A 3 14.60 33.53 -21.11
N ILE A 4 13.99 34.54 -20.47
CA ILE A 4 12.94 34.34 -19.46
C ILE A 4 11.56 34.04 -20.10
N SER A 5 11.29 34.57 -21.30
CA SER A 5 9.98 34.42 -21.96
C SER A 5 9.69 33.00 -22.47
N HIS A 6 10.73 32.22 -22.80
CA HIS A 6 10.57 30.86 -23.32
C HIS A 6 10.26 29.84 -22.20
N ASP A 7 10.67 30.15 -20.96
CA ASP A 7 10.44 29.29 -19.78
C ASP A 7 8.98 29.38 -19.29
N PHE A 8 8.38 30.57 -19.35
CA PHE A 8 6.99 30.76 -18.91
C PHE A 8 5.97 29.99 -19.77
N ALA A 9 6.11 30.07 -21.10
CA ALA A 9 5.22 29.37 -22.03
C ALA A 9 5.31 27.84 -21.86
N GLY A 10 6.53 27.31 -21.65
CA GLY A 10 6.75 25.88 -21.38
C GLY A 10 6.08 25.44 -20.08
N ARG A 11 6.27 26.17 -18.98
CA ARG A 11 5.67 25.83 -17.68
C ARG A 11 4.14 25.92 -17.71
N TYR A 12 3.58 26.87 -18.44
CA TYR A 12 2.12 26.97 -18.61
C TYR A 12 1.57 25.77 -19.39
N ALA A 13 2.21 25.39 -20.50
CA ALA A 13 1.82 24.21 -21.27
C ALA A 13 1.92 22.92 -20.44
N ALA A 14 3.01 22.74 -19.68
CA ALA A 14 3.20 21.59 -18.79
C ALA A 14 2.11 21.52 -17.71
N ARG A 15 1.83 22.65 -17.04
CA ARG A 15 0.74 22.76 -16.06
C ARG A 15 -0.60 22.35 -16.66
N ARG A 16 -0.92 22.81 -17.88
CA ARG A 16 -2.20 22.51 -18.53
C ARG A 16 -2.35 21.03 -18.89
N GLN A 17 -1.25 20.37 -19.29
CA GLN A 17 -1.23 18.92 -19.51
C GLN A 17 -1.45 18.14 -18.20
N ILE A 18 -0.79 18.56 -17.13
CA ILE A 18 -0.96 17.97 -15.80
C ILE A 18 -2.41 18.10 -15.33
N GLU A 19 -2.98 19.30 -15.46
CA GLU A 19 -4.38 19.57 -15.11
C GLU A 19 -5.33 18.66 -15.89
N SER A 20 -5.14 18.51 -17.20
CA SER A 20 -5.99 17.65 -18.03
C SER A 20 -5.88 16.17 -17.65
N ALA A 21 -4.68 15.67 -17.37
CA ALA A 21 -4.47 14.28 -16.96
C ALA A 21 -5.08 14.00 -15.57
N PHE A 22 -4.95 14.96 -14.65
CA PHE A 22 -5.53 14.88 -13.33
C PHE A 22 -7.07 14.88 -13.36
N GLU A 23 -7.70 15.83 -14.07
CA GLU A 23 -9.17 15.87 -14.16
C GLU A 23 -9.71 14.60 -14.81
N HIS A 24 -9.04 14.08 -15.85
CA HIS A 24 -9.44 12.80 -16.45
C HIS A 24 -9.37 11.64 -15.45
N ALA A 25 -8.30 11.52 -14.67
CA ALA A 25 -8.18 10.47 -13.65
C ALA A 25 -9.26 10.62 -12.57
N LYS A 26 -9.47 11.84 -12.08
CA LYS A 26 -10.48 12.15 -11.07
C LYS A 26 -11.89 11.78 -11.55
N GLU A 27 -12.28 12.16 -12.76
CA GLU A 27 -13.60 11.83 -13.32
C GLU A 27 -13.76 10.33 -13.60
N THR A 28 -12.71 9.67 -14.08
CA THR A 28 -12.75 8.24 -14.43
C THR A 28 -12.95 7.35 -13.19
N PHE A 29 -12.32 7.71 -12.08
CA PHE A 29 -12.32 6.92 -10.84
C PHE A 29 -13.19 7.54 -9.73
N ASP A 30 -13.97 8.57 -10.05
CA ASP A 30 -14.81 9.32 -9.10
C ASP A 30 -14.07 9.74 -7.82
N LEU A 31 -12.85 10.27 -8.00
CA LEU A 31 -11.96 10.54 -6.86
C LEU A 31 -12.43 11.79 -6.09
N PRO A 32 -12.59 11.69 -4.75
CA PRO A 32 -13.04 12.82 -3.94
C PRO A 32 -11.97 13.91 -3.90
N THR A 33 -12.41 15.16 -4.03
CA THR A 33 -11.55 16.36 -3.94
C THR A 33 -12.31 17.50 -3.29
N ALA A 34 -11.74 18.10 -2.24
CA ALA A 34 -12.28 19.33 -1.63
C ALA A 34 -11.53 20.59 -2.12
N GLY A 35 -10.26 20.44 -2.52
CA GLY A 35 -9.44 21.52 -3.07
C GLY A 35 -8.30 20.97 -3.91
N VAL A 36 -7.90 21.70 -4.94
CA VAL A 36 -6.85 21.28 -5.89
C VAL A 36 -5.93 22.44 -6.21
N THR A 37 -4.63 22.21 -6.12
CA THR A 37 -3.59 23.12 -6.59
C THR A 37 -2.68 22.39 -7.58
N VAL A 38 -2.70 22.84 -8.83
CA VAL A 38 -1.88 22.28 -9.91
C VAL A 38 -0.64 23.14 -10.13
N THR A 39 0.54 22.51 -10.10
CA THR A 39 1.83 23.13 -10.44
C THR A 39 2.34 22.64 -11.79
N HIS A 40 3.55 23.05 -12.18
CA HIS A 40 4.16 22.58 -13.43
C HIS A 40 4.76 21.17 -13.33
N ASP A 41 4.89 20.63 -12.11
CA ASP A 41 5.53 19.33 -11.87
C ASP A 41 4.66 18.34 -11.08
N SER A 42 3.63 18.82 -10.37
CA SER A 42 2.81 17.98 -9.50
C SER A 42 1.42 18.56 -9.22
N VAL A 43 0.54 17.71 -8.70
CA VAL A 43 -0.78 18.10 -8.19
C VAL A 43 -0.85 17.93 -6.69
N TYR A 44 -1.43 18.92 -6.00
CA TYR A 44 -1.74 18.87 -4.58
C TYR A 44 -3.25 18.87 -4.42
N VAL A 45 -3.79 17.88 -3.73
CA VAL A 45 -5.20 17.69 -3.48
C VAL A 45 -5.43 17.76 -1.98
N THR A 46 -6.45 18.48 -1.55
CA THR A 46 -6.99 18.40 -0.20
C THR A 46 -8.34 17.69 -0.24
N VAL A 47 -8.56 16.74 0.67
CA VAL A 47 -9.85 16.07 0.85
C VAL A 47 -10.47 16.43 2.19
N ALA A 48 -11.78 16.19 2.34
CA ALA A 48 -12.52 16.67 3.50
C ALA A 48 -12.37 15.76 4.72
N THR A 49 -12.33 14.44 4.47
CA THR A 49 -12.28 13.42 5.52
C THR A 49 -11.19 12.38 5.25
N ALA A 50 -10.79 11.63 6.29
CA ALA A 50 -9.82 10.56 6.11
C ALA A 50 -10.37 9.40 5.24
N GLU A 51 -11.69 9.20 5.21
CA GLU A 51 -12.34 8.21 4.34
C GLU A 51 -12.15 8.55 2.87
N ASP A 52 -12.12 9.84 2.53
CA ASP A 52 -11.85 10.31 1.17
C ASP A 52 -10.42 9.96 0.68
N LEU A 53 -9.49 9.60 1.57
CA LEU A 53 -8.18 9.07 1.14
C LEU A 53 -8.27 7.63 0.63
N LEU A 54 -9.28 6.85 1.03
CA LEU A 54 -9.38 5.43 0.68
C LEU A 54 -9.57 5.21 -0.82
N PRO A 55 -10.50 5.90 -1.53
CA PRO A 55 -10.61 5.78 -2.99
C PRO A 55 -9.30 6.10 -3.71
N TRP A 56 -8.58 7.13 -3.26
CA TRP A 56 -7.26 7.46 -3.80
C TRP A 56 -6.24 6.34 -3.59
N LEU A 57 -6.19 5.79 -2.38
CA LEU A 57 -5.28 4.70 -2.03
C LEU A 57 -5.61 3.41 -2.79
N HIS A 58 -6.88 3.06 -2.95
CA HIS A 58 -7.31 1.86 -3.67
C HIS A 58 -7.01 1.96 -5.16
N GLU A 59 -7.39 3.07 -5.80
CA GLU A 59 -7.29 3.22 -7.26
C GLU A 59 -5.87 3.54 -7.73
N ARG A 60 -5.11 4.30 -6.93
CA ARG A 60 -3.78 4.78 -7.33
C ARG A 60 -2.64 4.16 -6.54
N GLY A 61 -2.92 3.46 -5.45
CA GLY A 61 -1.90 3.03 -4.51
C GLY A 61 -1.15 4.23 -3.91
N GLY A 62 -0.01 3.95 -3.29
CA GLY A 62 0.91 4.97 -2.81
C GLY A 62 1.38 4.74 -1.38
N LEU A 63 1.85 5.82 -0.75
CA LEU A 63 2.35 5.84 0.61
C LEU A 63 1.71 6.98 1.37
N ILE A 64 1.10 6.69 2.52
CA ILE A 64 0.58 7.72 3.42
C ILE A 64 1.66 8.03 4.45
N ALA A 65 2.09 9.29 4.46
CA ALA A 65 2.94 9.83 5.52
C ALA A 65 2.07 10.66 6.47
N THR A 66 2.33 10.56 7.77
CA THR A 66 1.68 11.39 8.78
C THR A 66 2.68 12.43 9.30
N THR A 67 2.25 13.67 9.40
CA THR A 67 3.04 14.75 10.02
C THR A 67 2.23 15.32 11.15
N ALA A 68 2.74 15.19 12.38
CA ALA A 68 2.11 15.79 13.54
C ALA A 68 2.08 17.32 13.40
N SER A 69 0.93 17.92 13.68
CA SER A 69 0.77 19.34 13.84
C SER A 69 0.54 19.66 15.32
N ASP A 70 0.76 20.92 15.68
CA ASP A 70 0.40 21.40 17.01
C ASP A 70 -1.11 21.29 17.22
N ALA A 71 -1.56 21.19 18.47
CA ALA A 71 -2.97 21.08 18.88
C ALA A 71 -3.68 19.74 18.56
N GLY A 72 -2.95 18.64 18.40
CA GLY A 72 -3.55 17.29 18.32
C GLY A 72 -4.21 16.98 16.97
N VAL A 73 -3.81 17.70 15.93
CA VAL A 73 -4.15 17.43 14.53
C VAL A 73 -2.93 16.81 13.85
N GLU A 74 -3.15 15.78 13.05
CA GLU A 74 -2.15 15.19 12.18
C GLU A 74 -2.49 15.50 10.72
N LEU A 75 -1.51 15.88 9.92
CA LEU A 75 -1.68 15.96 8.48
C LEU A 75 -1.29 14.63 7.87
N TRP A 76 -2.27 13.92 7.32
CA TRP A 76 -2.03 12.70 6.57
C TRP A 76 -1.87 13.07 5.10
N THR A 77 -0.83 12.57 4.45
CA THR A 77 -0.53 12.85 3.04
C THR A 77 -0.20 11.57 2.29
N LEU A 78 -1.11 11.17 1.40
CA LEU A 78 -0.87 10.13 0.40
C LEU A 78 0.00 10.70 -0.74
N THR A 79 1.15 10.07 -0.96
CA THR A 79 1.97 10.31 -2.15
C THR A 79 1.68 9.20 -3.17
N THR A 80 1.17 9.60 -4.33
CA THR A 80 0.78 8.71 -5.42
C THR A 80 1.10 9.36 -6.77
N SER A 81 0.69 8.75 -7.89
CA SER A 81 0.85 9.32 -9.23
C SER A 81 -0.35 9.03 -10.13
N VAL A 82 -0.50 9.84 -11.18
CA VAL A 82 -1.46 9.63 -12.27
C VAL A 82 -0.73 9.58 -13.61
N PRO A 83 -1.14 8.72 -14.56
CA PRO A 83 -0.48 8.63 -15.84
C PRO A 83 -0.82 9.86 -16.70
N ARG A 84 0.19 10.40 -17.37
CA ARG A 84 0.05 11.38 -18.43
C ARG A 84 -0.19 10.66 -19.77
N THR A 85 -0.74 11.37 -20.75
CA THR A 85 -1.04 10.83 -22.09
C THR A 85 0.19 10.29 -22.82
N ASP A 86 1.39 10.77 -22.48
CA ASP A 86 2.66 10.28 -23.04
C ASP A 86 3.28 9.12 -22.23
N GLY A 87 2.57 8.59 -21.23
CA GLY A 87 3.00 7.50 -20.37
C GLY A 87 3.88 7.93 -19.19
N ALA A 88 4.24 9.21 -19.06
CA ALA A 88 4.95 9.70 -17.88
C ALA A 88 4.04 9.74 -16.65
N GLU A 89 4.58 9.51 -15.47
CA GLU A 89 3.83 9.60 -14.21
C GLU A 89 3.87 11.03 -13.66
N ILE A 90 2.71 11.56 -13.29
CA ILE A 90 2.55 12.86 -12.65
C ILE A 90 2.41 12.63 -11.14
N PRO A 91 3.30 13.17 -10.30
CA PRO A 91 3.16 13.10 -8.85
C PRO A 91 1.88 13.80 -8.37
N VAL A 92 1.11 13.10 -7.55
CA VAL A 92 -0.07 13.62 -6.86
C VAL A 92 0.11 13.45 -5.35
N ARG A 93 -0.11 14.53 -4.59
CA ARG A 93 -0.09 14.52 -3.13
C ARG A 93 -1.49 14.83 -2.63
N VAL A 94 -2.11 13.88 -1.94
CA VAL A 94 -3.46 14.02 -1.40
C VAL A 94 -3.36 14.15 0.11
N SER A 95 -3.80 15.26 0.65
CA SER A 95 -3.65 15.58 2.06
C SER A 95 -4.99 15.77 2.75
N VAL A 96 -5.06 15.37 4.02
CA VAL A 96 -6.22 15.58 4.89
C VAL A 96 -5.74 15.87 6.32
N PRO A 97 -6.27 16.91 6.98
CA PRO A 97 -6.07 17.10 8.41
C PRO A 97 -6.99 16.14 9.18
N VAL A 98 -6.41 15.37 10.12
CA VAL A 98 -7.12 14.40 10.93
C VAL A 98 -6.91 14.72 12.40
N CYS A 99 -8.01 14.82 13.16
CA CYS A 99 -7.91 14.94 14.62
C CYS A 99 -7.47 13.60 15.21
N ALA A 100 -6.39 13.56 15.98
CA ALA A 100 -5.82 12.31 16.52
C ALA A 100 -6.85 11.47 17.33
N GLN A 101 -7.85 12.12 17.90
CA GLN A 101 -8.93 11.47 18.68
C GLN A 101 -10.03 10.85 17.81
N ALA A 102 -10.23 11.33 16.59
CA ALA A 102 -11.27 10.86 15.66
C ALA A 102 -10.81 9.67 14.81
N VAL A 103 -9.54 9.27 14.92
CA VAL A 103 -8.93 8.23 14.08
C VAL A 103 -9.53 6.84 14.32
N HIS A 104 -10.19 6.60 15.46
CA HIS A 104 -10.60 5.26 15.94
C HIS A 104 -11.50 4.42 15.00
N ASP A 105 -12.20 5.02 14.03
CA ASP A 105 -13.14 4.28 13.19
C ASP A 105 -12.60 3.92 11.79
N ILE A 106 -11.53 4.58 11.31
CA ILE A 106 -10.93 4.36 9.97
C ILE A 106 -9.50 3.78 10.10
N VAL A 107 -9.09 3.44 11.33
CA VAL A 107 -7.70 3.19 11.72
C VAL A 107 -7.06 2.11 10.88
N GLU A 108 -7.72 0.97 10.67
CA GLU A 108 -6.94 -0.25 10.39
C GLU A 108 -6.44 -0.32 8.95
N GLU A 109 -7.26 0.10 8.00
CA GLU A 109 -6.85 0.18 6.60
C GLU A 109 -5.81 1.29 6.37
N VAL A 110 -5.98 2.45 7.00
CA VAL A 110 -4.99 3.53 6.90
C VAL A 110 -3.74 3.25 7.72
N ARG A 111 -3.82 2.53 8.84
CA ARG A 111 -2.69 2.05 9.63
C ARG A 111 -1.85 1.05 8.83
N ILE A 112 -2.51 0.13 8.11
CA ILE A 112 -1.84 -0.74 7.15
C ILE A 112 -1.16 0.10 6.07
N ALA A 113 -1.81 1.13 5.54
CA ALA A 113 -1.23 1.98 4.49
C ALA A 113 -0.08 2.90 4.97
N THR A 114 -0.10 3.29 6.24
CA THR A 114 0.90 4.17 6.89
C THR A 114 2.06 3.40 7.54
N ALA A 115 2.06 2.06 7.49
CA ALA A 115 3.12 1.29 8.11
C ALA A 115 4.49 1.67 7.52
N ALA A 116 5.50 1.74 8.39
CA ALA A 116 6.81 2.37 8.12
C ALA A 116 7.61 1.77 6.96
N SER A 117 7.21 0.60 6.45
CA SER A 117 7.84 -0.04 5.30
C SER A 117 6.86 -0.92 4.54
N PRO A 118 7.11 -1.22 3.25
CA PRO A 118 6.34 -2.21 2.51
C PRO A 118 6.15 -3.53 3.26
N ALA A 119 7.20 -4.05 3.89
CA ALA A 119 7.13 -5.27 4.71
C ALA A 119 6.22 -5.09 5.93
N ALA A 120 6.22 -3.92 6.58
CA ALA A 120 5.30 -3.62 7.69
C ALA A 120 3.83 -3.59 7.25
N ARG A 121 3.54 -3.25 6.00
CA ARG A 121 2.17 -3.29 5.46
C ARG A 121 1.70 -4.72 5.24
N VAL A 122 2.56 -5.55 4.65
CA VAL A 122 2.28 -6.98 4.48
C VAL A 122 2.15 -7.66 5.84
N ASP A 123 3.01 -7.32 6.81
CA ASP A 123 2.91 -7.76 8.21
C ASP A 123 1.54 -7.42 8.81
N ALA A 124 1.09 -6.16 8.69
CA ALA A 124 -0.20 -5.73 9.23
C ALA A 124 -1.40 -6.40 8.54
N LEU A 125 -1.34 -6.61 7.21
CA LEU A 125 -2.34 -7.37 6.46
C LEU A 125 -2.44 -8.82 6.96
N LEU A 126 -1.30 -9.46 7.19
CA LEU A 126 -1.23 -10.82 7.69
C LEU A 126 -1.69 -10.91 9.16
N ARG A 127 -1.41 -9.93 10.01
CA ARG A 127 -1.84 -9.92 11.42
C ARG A 127 -3.34 -9.72 11.62
N GLY A 128 -4.08 -9.22 10.62
CA GLY A 128 -5.53 -9.02 10.74
C GLY A 128 -6.32 -10.35 10.73
N PRO A 129 -7.04 -10.66 9.65
CA PRO A 129 -7.96 -11.81 9.59
C PRO A 129 -7.28 -13.18 9.80
N TRP A 130 -5.96 -13.30 9.59
CA TRP A 130 -5.25 -14.58 9.70
C TRP A 130 -4.76 -14.90 11.10
N GLN A 131 -4.47 -13.91 11.94
CA GLN A 131 -4.10 -14.16 13.33
C GLN A 131 -5.27 -14.81 14.09
N ALA A 132 -6.51 -14.48 13.72
CA ALA A 132 -7.73 -15.11 14.22
C ALA A 132 -7.95 -16.55 13.70
N ARG A 133 -7.29 -16.96 12.61
CA ARG A 133 -7.48 -18.26 11.95
C ARG A 133 -6.41 -19.31 12.26
N GLY A 134 -5.46 -19.01 13.14
CA GLY A 134 -4.38 -19.95 13.50
C GLY A 134 -3.02 -19.37 13.18
N LEU A 135 -2.60 -18.47 14.07
CA LEU A 135 -1.30 -17.83 14.25
C LEU A 135 -0.20 -18.08 13.20
N VAL A 136 -0.07 -17.05 12.37
CA VAL A 136 1.14 -16.66 11.68
C VAL A 136 1.91 -15.70 12.61
N SER A 137 3.12 -16.07 13.05
CA SER A 137 4.10 -15.12 13.59
C SER A 137 4.82 -14.47 12.42
N THR A 138 5.02 -13.16 12.48
CA THR A 138 5.67 -12.40 11.43
C THR A 138 6.79 -11.54 12.00
N GLU A 139 7.91 -11.49 11.27
CA GLU A 139 9.10 -10.71 11.62
C GLU A 139 9.53 -9.89 10.39
N ILE A 140 9.56 -8.56 10.53
CA ILE A 140 10.05 -7.67 9.48
C ILE A 140 11.57 -7.75 9.47
N VAL A 141 12.14 -8.45 8.48
CA VAL A 141 13.59 -8.64 8.32
C VAL A 141 14.24 -7.38 7.76
N SER A 142 13.57 -6.73 6.80
CA SER A 142 14.00 -5.47 6.20
C SER A 142 12.79 -4.69 5.65
N PRO A 143 12.95 -3.45 5.15
CA PRO A 143 11.83 -2.70 4.59
C PRO A 143 11.08 -3.41 3.45
N THR A 144 11.73 -4.35 2.75
CA THR A 144 11.16 -5.12 1.63
C THR A 144 11.22 -6.62 1.87
N GLU A 145 11.45 -7.07 3.10
CA GLU A 145 11.53 -8.49 3.43
C GLU A 145 10.80 -8.81 4.72
N LEU A 146 9.94 -9.82 4.66
CA LEU A 146 9.13 -10.29 5.78
C LEU A 146 9.36 -11.79 5.96
N ALA A 147 9.72 -12.20 7.16
CA ALA A 147 9.72 -13.60 7.57
C ALA A 147 8.37 -13.93 8.23
N VAL A 148 7.84 -15.10 7.89
CA VAL A 148 6.50 -15.54 8.23
C VAL A 148 6.60 -16.98 8.72
N ILE A 149 6.23 -17.21 9.98
CA ILE A 149 6.19 -18.52 10.61
C ILE A 149 4.72 -18.86 10.85
N ALA A 150 4.19 -19.85 10.14
CA ALA A 150 2.83 -20.32 10.35
C ALA A 150 2.80 -21.59 11.20
N HIS A 151 2.05 -21.55 12.29
CA HIS A 151 1.64 -22.75 13.04
C HIS A 151 0.53 -23.49 12.26
N PRO A 152 0.25 -24.78 12.52
CA PRO A 152 -0.46 -25.66 11.59
C PRO A 152 -1.63 -24.96 10.92
N LEU A 153 -1.45 -24.72 9.63
CA LEU A 153 -2.40 -23.98 8.83
C LEU A 153 -3.57 -24.90 8.52
N SER A 154 -4.78 -24.35 8.55
CA SER A 154 -5.92 -25.01 7.90
C SER A 154 -5.62 -25.18 6.40
N ASP A 155 -6.24 -26.17 5.77
CA ASP A 155 -6.11 -26.40 4.32
C ASP A 155 -6.49 -25.14 3.50
N GLU A 156 -7.48 -24.36 3.97
CA GLU A 156 -7.87 -23.08 3.37
C GLU A 156 -6.74 -22.04 3.41
N ALA A 157 -5.99 -21.96 4.51
CA ALA A 157 -4.86 -21.05 4.61
C ALA A 157 -3.70 -21.50 3.72
N TRP A 158 -3.49 -22.82 3.59
CA TRP A 158 -2.53 -23.39 2.66
C TRP A 158 -2.84 -23.03 1.21
N ASP A 159 -4.08 -23.24 0.76
CA ASP A 159 -4.50 -22.91 -0.61
C ASP A 159 -4.28 -21.43 -0.94
N TRP A 160 -4.59 -20.55 0.00
CA TRP A 160 -4.32 -19.12 -0.16
C TRP A 160 -2.82 -18.82 -0.32
N TRP A 161 -1.96 -19.44 0.51
CA TRP A 161 -0.52 -19.27 0.42
C TRP A 161 0.04 -19.77 -0.92
N TYR A 162 -0.42 -20.92 -1.44
CA TYR A 162 -0.01 -21.41 -2.76
C TYR A 162 -0.46 -20.51 -3.92
N GLN A 163 -1.64 -19.90 -3.82
CA GLN A 163 -2.15 -19.00 -4.85
C GLN A 163 -1.46 -17.62 -4.81
N THR A 164 -1.12 -17.15 -3.61
CA THR A 164 -0.62 -15.78 -3.40
C THR A 164 0.91 -15.72 -3.42
N LEU A 165 1.59 -16.75 -2.95
CA LEU A 165 3.04 -16.87 -3.00
C LEU A 165 3.45 -17.98 -3.94
N SER A 166 4.52 -17.76 -4.71
CA SER A 166 5.21 -18.82 -5.42
C SER A 166 5.96 -19.71 -4.42
N VAL A 167 5.25 -20.56 -3.69
CA VAL A 167 5.85 -21.50 -2.74
C VAL A 167 6.47 -22.65 -3.52
N SER A 168 7.77 -22.87 -3.34
CA SER A 168 8.43 -24.12 -3.72
C SER A 168 8.42 -25.04 -2.52
N GLU A 169 7.81 -26.22 -2.62
CA GLU A 169 7.90 -27.23 -1.56
C GLU A 169 9.32 -27.82 -1.53
N ASP A 170 9.99 -27.72 -0.38
CA ASP A 170 11.16 -28.54 -0.09
C ASP A 170 10.71 -29.69 0.83
N THR A 171 10.47 -30.86 0.24
CA THR A 171 9.87 -32.02 0.93
C THR A 171 10.89 -32.94 1.59
N GLU A 172 12.19 -32.60 1.60
CA GLU A 172 13.23 -33.54 2.03
C GLU A 172 13.21 -33.86 3.54
N ASP A 173 12.74 -32.95 4.42
CA ASP A 173 13.01 -33.03 5.88
C ASP A 173 11.80 -33.08 6.84
N GLY A 174 10.58 -33.39 6.39
CA GLY A 174 9.41 -33.65 7.26
C GLY A 174 8.19 -32.77 6.95
N PRO A 175 7.21 -32.61 7.89
CA PRO A 175 6.00 -31.80 7.65
C PRO A 175 6.27 -30.28 7.66
N LEU A 176 7.55 -29.89 7.67
CA LEU A 176 7.99 -28.51 7.63
C LEU A 176 8.08 -28.08 6.16
N VAL A 177 7.27 -27.10 5.79
CA VAL A 177 7.28 -26.50 4.47
C VAL A 177 7.95 -25.14 4.60
N THR A 178 8.97 -24.90 3.78
CA THR A 178 9.58 -23.58 3.63
C THR A 178 9.33 -23.07 2.23
N GLY A 179 9.20 -21.76 2.07
CA GLY A 179 8.94 -21.17 0.77
C GLY A 179 9.35 -19.71 0.72
N VAL A 180 9.51 -19.18 -0.49
CA VAL A 180 9.78 -17.76 -0.71
C VAL A 180 8.85 -17.24 -1.79
N GLY A 181 8.01 -16.29 -1.46
CA GLY A 181 7.13 -15.63 -2.42
C GLY A 181 7.29 -14.12 -2.43
N ARG A 182 6.43 -13.45 -3.18
CA ARG A 182 6.39 -11.99 -3.26
C ARG A 182 4.97 -11.47 -3.11
N VAL A 183 4.82 -10.41 -2.32
CA VAL A 183 3.59 -9.61 -2.21
C VAL A 183 3.93 -8.17 -2.59
N GLY A 184 3.63 -7.80 -3.83
CA GLY A 184 4.09 -6.54 -4.41
C GLY A 184 5.63 -6.44 -4.37
N PRO A 185 6.22 -5.41 -3.73
CA PRO A 185 7.67 -5.25 -3.63
C PRO A 185 8.31 -6.06 -2.48
N VAL A 186 7.52 -6.75 -1.66
CA VAL A 186 8.00 -7.45 -0.47
C VAL A 186 8.32 -8.90 -0.81
N VAL A 187 9.53 -9.35 -0.47
CA VAL A 187 9.89 -10.77 -0.43
C VAL A 187 9.38 -11.35 0.88
N VAL A 188 8.59 -12.41 0.79
CA VAL A 188 8.03 -13.11 1.95
C VAL A 188 8.71 -14.47 2.08
N ARG A 189 9.47 -14.67 3.16
CA ARG A 189 10.00 -15.98 3.52
C ARG A 189 9.02 -16.67 4.44
N PHE A 190 8.52 -17.81 4.02
CA PHE A 190 7.52 -18.58 4.73
C PHE A 190 8.16 -19.84 5.33
N THR A 191 7.75 -20.18 6.55
CA THR A 191 8.05 -21.45 7.21
C THR A 191 6.81 -21.90 7.94
N GLY A 192 6.33 -23.11 7.71
CA GLY A 192 5.12 -23.61 8.37
C GLY A 192 5.07 -25.13 8.48
N GLN A 193 4.11 -25.62 9.24
CA GLN A 193 3.82 -27.05 9.36
C GLN A 193 2.43 -27.37 8.80
N SER A 194 2.28 -28.53 8.17
CA SER A 194 0.98 -29.03 7.72
C SER A 194 0.55 -30.27 8.52
N ASP A 195 -0.64 -30.22 9.14
CA ASP A 195 -1.22 -31.36 9.86
C ASP A 195 -1.65 -32.50 8.91
N SER A 196 -2.01 -32.16 7.66
CA SER A 196 -2.43 -33.14 6.65
C SER A 196 -1.26 -34.00 6.14
N LEU A 197 -0.02 -33.48 6.19
CA LEU A 197 1.19 -34.26 5.86
C LEU A 197 1.59 -35.25 6.96
N ALA A 198 1.20 -35.00 8.21
CA ALA A 198 1.54 -35.88 9.33
C ALA A 198 0.73 -37.18 9.36
N THR A 199 -0.48 -37.18 8.80
CA THR A 199 -1.43 -38.31 8.87
C THR A 199 -1.33 -39.28 7.68
N GLY A 200 -0.73 -38.87 6.55
CA GLY A 200 -0.61 -39.69 5.34
C GLY A 200 0.51 -40.75 5.35
N ARG A 201 1.37 -40.81 6.38
CA ARG A 201 2.57 -41.68 6.41
C ARG A 201 2.46 -42.92 7.30
N ALA A 202 1.26 -43.23 7.82
CA ALA A 202 1.02 -44.35 8.72
C ALA A 202 0.25 -45.54 8.09
N ALA A 203 0.18 -45.63 6.76
CA ALA A 203 -0.45 -46.75 6.04
C ALA A 203 0.56 -47.53 5.19
#